data_AF-A0AAJ7XHU6-F1
#
_entry.id   AF-A0AAJ7XHU6-F1
#
_cell.length_a   1.000
_cell.length_b   1.000
_cell.length_c   1.000
_cell.angle_alpha   90.00
_cell.angle_beta   90.00
_cell.angle_gamma   90.00
#
_symmetry.space_group_name_H-M   'P 1'
#
loop_
_entity.id
_entity.type
_entity.pdbx_description
1 polymer ?
#
loop_
_entity_poly.entity_id
_entity_poly.type
_entity_poly.pdbx_seq_one_letter_code
_entity_poly.pdbx_strand_id
1 'polypeptide(L)'
;MTCLSCDMSNCVTHVKPHQENPKLRSHILVDPDTNPEDRKCKTHRKKIKFYCRQDESLVCTTCTIAGDHKGHDVATLEDEHKTREKQVGEETRAVEEKRREAEESVRRMEEARRDVQGSMTDEKASISVRFTRARAALDVEETAALQKLEQKGCELLSQIEKKIAHYQREISELQAAATRLQALAQERDSLAFLQGHLEETRRTGRVTAAPPSAPSQEDIASLKVLQTTVVKLLREFFSVKHG
;
A
#
# COMPACT_ATOMS: atom_id res chain seq x y z
N MET A 1 -52.87 39.03 -10.10
CA MET A 1 -52.31 39.70 -8.91
C MET A 1 -53.42 39.92 -7.90
N THR A 2 -53.19 39.63 -6.63
CA THR A 2 -54.14 39.89 -5.56
C THR A 2 -53.89 41.28 -4.97
N CYS A 3 -54.90 42.14 -4.94
CA CYS A 3 -54.81 43.45 -4.31
C CYS A 3 -55.21 43.34 -2.85
N LEU A 4 -54.28 43.65 -1.96
CA LEU A 4 -54.44 43.48 -0.50
C LEU A 4 -55.24 44.60 0.16
N SER A 5 -55.46 45.69 -0.57
CA SER A 5 -56.29 46.80 -0.15
C SER A 5 -57.75 46.58 -0.57
N CYS A 6 -57.96 45.95 -1.72
CA CYS A 6 -59.29 45.62 -2.25
C CYS A 6 -59.78 44.22 -1.85
N ASP A 7 -58.93 43.39 -1.24
CA ASP A 7 -59.18 41.99 -0.89
C ASP A 7 -59.72 41.15 -2.08
N MET A 8 -59.23 41.43 -3.30
CA MET A 8 -59.69 40.80 -4.54
C MET A 8 -58.52 40.39 -5.44
N SER A 9 -58.65 39.23 -6.07
CA SER A 9 -57.77 38.79 -7.16
C SER A 9 -58.15 39.51 -8.44
N ASN A 10 -57.18 40.21 -9.02
CA ASN A 10 -57.36 41.01 -10.23
C ASN A 10 -56.63 40.33 -11.40
N CYS A 11 -57.32 40.22 -12.54
CA CYS A 11 -56.68 39.89 -13.81
C CYS A 11 -55.89 41.10 -14.34
N VAL A 12 -55.07 40.89 -15.37
CA VAL A 12 -54.11 41.88 -15.89
C VAL A 12 -54.77 43.21 -16.24
N THR A 13 -55.99 43.20 -16.80
CA THR A 13 -56.74 44.42 -17.15
C THR A 13 -57.22 45.19 -15.93
N HIS A 14 -57.55 44.52 -14.83
CA HIS A 14 -58.01 45.15 -13.58
C HIS A 14 -56.84 45.58 -12.66
N VAL A 15 -55.62 45.15 -12.95
CA VAL A 15 -54.40 45.66 -12.31
C VAL A 15 -54.00 47.03 -12.89
N LYS A 16 -54.29 47.30 -14.17
CA LYS A 16 -53.90 48.54 -14.84
C LYS A 16 -54.35 49.83 -14.12
N PRO A 17 -55.58 49.95 -13.60
CA PRO A 17 -56.00 51.09 -12.78
C PRO A 17 -55.17 51.28 -11.50
N HIS A 18 -54.63 50.21 -10.92
CA HIS A 18 -53.77 50.28 -9.73
C HIS A 18 -52.39 50.89 -10.04
N GLN A 19 -51.98 50.88 -11.31
CA GLN A 19 -50.71 51.47 -11.76
C GLN A 19 -50.89 52.89 -12.31
N GLU A 20 -52.05 53.20 -12.87
CA GLU A 20 -52.30 54.48 -13.55
C GLU A 20 -53.02 55.51 -12.66
N ASN A 21 -53.88 55.06 -11.75
CA ASN A 21 -54.65 55.96 -10.89
C ASN A 21 -53.84 56.33 -9.63
N PRO A 22 -53.55 57.63 -9.38
CA PRO A 22 -52.82 58.07 -8.20
C PRO A 22 -53.44 57.60 -6.87
N LYS A 23 -54.76 57.41 -6.82
CA LYS A 23 -55.47 56.94 -5.62
C LYS A 23 -55.29 55.44 -5.34
N LEU A 24 -54.96 54.65 -6.35
CA LEU A 24 -54.84 53.19 -6.24
C LEU A 24 -53.37 52.73 -6.28
N ARG A 25 -52.42 53.61 -6.61
CA ARG A 25 -50.97 53.32 -6.64
C ARG A 25 -50.38 52.87 -5.32
N SER A 26 -50.99 53.26 -4.20
CA SER A 26 -50.56 52.84 -2.86
C SER A 26 -51.03 51.43 -2.49
N HIS A 27 -51.91 50.83 -3.29
CA HIS A 27 -52.40 49.47 -3.02
C HIS A 27 -51.29 48.46 -3.30
N ILE A 28 -51.09 47.56 -2.33
CA ILE A 28 -50.10 46.50 -2.45
C ILE A 28 -50.70 45.35 -3.28
N LEU A 29 -50.03 45.04 -4.39
CA LEU A 29 -50.34 43.93 -5.27
C LEU A 29 -49.36 42.78 -5.02
N VAL A 30 -49.87 41.58 -4.81
CA VAL A 30 -49.08 40.36 -4.60
C VAL A 30 -49.48 39.27 -5.57
N ASP A 31 -48.77 38.14 -5.50
CA ASP A 31 -49.01 36.98 -6.35
C ASP A 31 -50.50 36.57 -6.31
N PRO A 32 -51.14 36.28 -7.47
CA PRO A 32 -52.52 35.79 -7.53
C PRO A 32 -52.80 34.55 -6.66
N ASP A 33 -51.81 33.69 -6.41
CA ASP A 33 -51.94 32.50 -5.56
C ASP A 33 -51.91 32.84 -4.06
N THR A 34 -51.61 34.10 -3.71
CA THR A 34 -51.71 34.56 -2.33
C THR A 34 -53.18 34.61 -1.91
N ASN A 35 -53.56 33.74 -0.99
CA ASN A 35 -54.90 33.75 -0.38
C ASN A 35 -55.06 34.98 0.54
N PRO A 36 -56.02 35.89 0.26
CA PRO A 36 -56.23 37.08 1.09
C PRO A 36 -56.75 36.75 2.49
N GLU A 37 -57.35 35.57 2.69
CA GLU A 37 -57.79 35.12 4.02
C GLU A 37 -56.62 34.83 4.97
N ASP A 38 -55.44 34.46 4.46
CA ASP A 38 -54.25 34.18 5.29
C ASP A 38 -53.67 35.44 5.95
N ARG A 39 -54.13 36.62 5.52
CA ARG A 39 -53.74 37.93 6.08
C ARG A 39 -54.71 38.44 7.14
N LYS A 40 -55.75 37.65 7.45
CA LYS A 40 -56.74 37.95 8.48
C LYS A 40 -56.46 37.10 9.70
N CYS A 41 -56.62 37.68 10.88
CA CYS A 41 -56.56 36.96 12.13
C CYS A 41 -57.64 35.87 12.15
N LYS A 42 -57.23 34.63 12.47
CA LYS A 42 -58.13 33.46 12.47
C LYS A 42 -59.33 33.64 13.42
N THR A 43 -59.12 34.29 14.56
CA THR A 43 -60.14 34.49 15.59
C THR A 43 -61.06 35.68 15.29
N HIS A 44 -60.49 36.83 14.95
CA HIS A 44 -61.24 38.08 14.86
C HIS A 44 -61.59 38.49 13.42
N ARG A 45 -61.08 37.77 12.42
CA ARG A 45 -61.25 38.04 10.98
C ARG A 45 -60.84 39.46 10.54
N LYS A 46 -60.07 40.17 11.37
CA LYS A 46 -59.49 41.48 11.06
C LYS A 46 -58.10 41.34 10.47
N LYS A 47 -57.66 42.32 9.67
CA LYS A 47 -56.31 42.36 9.09
C LYS A 47 -55.25 42.26 10.19
N ILE A 48 -54.27 41.37 9.97
CA ILE A 48 -53.08 41.25 10.82
C ILE A 48 -52.23 42.50 10.60
N LYS A 49 -51.75 43.10 11.69
CA LYS A 49 -50.96 44.34 11.67
C LYS A 49 -49.78 44.33 12.63
N PHE A 50 -49.74 43.36 13.55
CA PHE A 50 -48.74 43.30 14.59
C PHE A 50 -48.15 41.91 14.69
N TYR A 51 -46.93 41.85 15.22
CA TYR A 51 -46.26 40.64 15.64
C TYR A 51 -46.13 40.68 17.15
N CYS A 52 -46.64 39.65 17.83
CA CYS A 52 -46.41 39.46 19.26
C CYS A 52 -45.06 38.76 19.44
N ARG A 53 -44.11 39.42 20.10
CA ARG A 53 -42.76 38.89 20.34
C ARG A 53 -42.73 37.85 21.44
N GLN A 54 -43.63 37.95 22.42
CA GLN A 54 -43.71 36.98 23.51
C GLN A 54 -44.28 35.63 23.04
N ASP A 55 -45.27 35.66 22.15
CA ASP A 55 -45.93 34.43 21.64
C ASP A 55 -45.48 34.06 20.23
N GLU A 56 -44.52 34.79 19.67
CA GLU A 56 -44.01 34.63 18.31
C GLU A 56 -45.08 34.50 17.22
N SER A 57 -46.13 35.31 17.30
CA SER A 57 -47.34 35.14 16.49
C SER A 57 -47.81 36.41 15.79
N LEU A 58 -48.48 36.21 14.64
CA LEU A 58 -49.07 37.28 13.84
C LEU A 58 -50.48 37.62 14.35
N VAL A 59 -50.69 38.86 14.79
CA VAL A 59 -51.91 39.28 15.49
C VAL A 59 -52.56 40.54 14.90
N CYS A 60 -53.87 40.71 15.15
CA CYS A 60 -54.63 41.90 14.73
C CYS A 60 -54.86 42.86 15.90
N THR A 61 -55.37 44.06 15.63
CA THR A 61 -55.61 45.08 16.67
C THR A 61 -56.56 44.62 17.80
N THR A 62 -57.54 43.74 17.52
CA THR A 62 -58.41 43.22 18.60
C THR A 62 -57.62 42.34 19.57
N CYS A 63 -56.72 41.50 19.04
CA CYS A 63 -55.87 40.61 19.83
C CYS A 63 -55.05 41.39 20.88
N THR A 64 -54.57 42.58 20.52
CA THR A 64 -53.65 43.37 21.37
C THR A 64 -54.37 44.25 22.39
N ILE A 65 -55.65 44.60 22.17
CA ILE A 65 -56.41 45.53 23.04
C ILE A 65 -57.39 44.80 23.96
N ALA A 66 -58.06 43.76 23.45
CA ALA A 66 -59.15 43.07 24.12
C ALA A 66 -59.10 41.54 23.99
N GLY A 67 -58.01 41.00 23.41
CA GLY A 67 -57.78 39.56 23.28
C GLY A 67 -56.60 39.08 24.12
N ASP A 68 -56.16 37.86 23.82
CA ASP A 68 -55.19 37.11 24.64
C ASP A 68 -53.77 37.70 24.66
N HIS A 69 -53.46 38.64 23.75
CA HIS A 69 -52.15 39.28 23.65
C HIS A 69 -52.15 40.68 24.29
N LYS A 70 -53.15 40.98 25.13
CA LYS A 70 -53.26 42.27 25.80
C LYS A 70 -52.13 42.43 26.83
N GLY A 71 -51.33 43.48 26.67
CA GLY A 71 -50.18 43.76 27.54
C GLY A 71 -48.91 43.01 27.15
N HIS A 72 -48.93 42.23 26.06
CA HIS A 72 -47.71 41.61 25.52
C HIS A 72 -46.85 42.60 24.74
N ASP A 73 -45.56 42.29 24.59
CA ASP A 73 -44.67 43.04 23.70
C ASP A 73 -45.06 42.77 22.24
N VAL A 74 -45.59 43.81 21.58
CA VAL A 74 -46.09 43.74 20.22
C VAL A 74 -45.44 44.83 19.37
N ALA A 75 -44.92 44.46 18.22
CA ALA A 75 -44.37 45.37 17.22
C ALA A 75 -45.28 45.41 15.98
N THR A 76 -45.19 46.49 15.18
CA THR A 76 -45.82 46.47 13.85
C THR A 76 -45.14 45.43 12.97
N LEU A 77 -45.87 44.90 11.98
CA LEU A 77 -45.26 43.97 11.01
C LEU A 77 -44.06 44.60 10.31
N GLU A 78 -44.14 45.90 9.98
CA GLU A 78 -43.07 46.62 9.30
C GLU A 78 -41.79 46.73 10.15
N ASP A 79 -41.92 47.00 11.46
CA ASP A 79 -40.77 47.12 12.36
C ASP A 79 -40.16 45.75 12.69
N GLU A 80 -40.99 44.75 12.92
CA GLU A 80 -40.51 43.38 13.15
C GLU A 80 -39.87 42.80 11.88
N HIS A 81 -40.44 43.07 10.70
CA HIS A 81 -39.86 42.67 9.43
C HIS A 81 -38.44 43.21 9.27
N LYS A 82 -38.22 44.52 9.48
CA LYS A 82 -36.87 45.11 9.39
C LYS A 82 -35.89 44.48 10.37
N THR A 83 -36.36 44.15 11.57
CA THR A 83 -35.53 43.50 12.60
C THR A 83 -35.13 42.10 12.16
N ARG A 84 -36.08 41.28 11.72
CA ARG A 84 -35.84 39.90 11.28
C ARG A 84 -35.12 39.82 9.94
N GLU A 85 -35.35 40.76 9.03
CA GLU A 85 -34.63 40.86 7.75
C GLU A 85 -33.12 41.01 7.98
N LYS A 86 -32.73 41.87 8.93
CA LYS A 86 -31.33 41.99 9.32
C LYS A 86 -30.78 40.68 9.91
N GLN A 87 -31.54 40.06 10.82
CA GLN A 87 -31.16 38.79 11.44
C GLN A 87 -30.97 37.68 10.40
N VAL A 88 -31.92 37.52 9.47
CA VAL A 88 -31.83 36.55 8.37
C VAL A 88 -30.61 36.82 7.50
N GLY A 89 -30.29 38.09 7.23
CA GLY A 89 -29.06 38.45 6.52
C GLY A 89 -27.78 38.02 7.26
N GLU A 90 -27.73 38.23 8.58
CA GLU A 90 -26.60 37.82 9.43
C GLU A 90 -26.47 36.28 9.52
N GLU A 91 -27.58 35.58 9.72
CA GLU A 91 -27.65 34.11 9.75
C GLU A 91 -27.25 33.50 8.40
N THR A 92 -27.75 34.06 7.29
CA THR A 92 -27.38 33.63 5.94
C THR A 92 -25.88 33.75 5.74
N ARG A 93 -25.28 34.89 6.12
CA ARG A 93 -23.84 35.09 6.02
C ARG A 93 -23.06 34.06 6.85
N ALA A 94 -23.50 33.77 8.07
CA ALA A 94 -22.85 32.79 8.94
C ALA A 94 -22.93 31.36 8.37
N VAL A 95 -24.06 30.98 7.75
CA VAL A 95 -24.20 29.68 7.08
C VAL A 95 -23.29 29.59 5.85
N GLU A 96 -23.24 30.64 5.03
CA GLU A 96 -22.38 30.68 3.85
C GLU A 96 -20.88 30.64 4.20
N GLU A 97 -20.47 31.29 5.29
CA GLU A 97 -19.11 31.23 5.81
C GLU A 97 -18.74 29.80 6.26
N LYS A 98 -19.60 29.15 7.05
CA LYS A 98 -19.40 27.76 7.46
C LYS A 98 -19.37 26.80 6.27
N ARG A 99 -20.19 27.03 5.23
CA ARG A 99 -20.15 26.25 4.00
C ARG A 99 -18.79 26.39 3.32
N ARG A 100 -18.28 27.62 3.17
CA ARG A 100 -16.98 27.89 2.57
C ARG A 100 -15.83 27.20 3.34
N GLU A 101 -15.85 27.26 4.66
CA GLU A 101 -14.87 26.59 5.52
C GLU A 101 -14.93 25.06 5.35
N ALA A 102 -16.13 24.49 5.29
CA ALA A 102 -16.32 23.06 5.06
C ALA A 102 -15.79 22.63 3.67
N GLU A 103 -16.08 23.41 2.61
CA GLU A 103 -15.57 23.17 1.26
C GLU A 103 -14.03 23.23 1.19
N GLU A 104 -13.42 24.20 1.90
CA GLU A 104 -11.96 24.29 2.02
C GLU A 104 -11.38 23.11 2.81
N SER A 105 -12.05 22.68 3.88
CA SER A 105 -11.66 21.48 4.61
C SER A 105 -11.73 20.22 3.74
N VAL A 106 -12.76 20.06 2.92
CA VAL A 106 -12.87 18.94 1.97
C VAL A 106 -11.69 18.97 1.00
N ARG A 107 -11.37 20.12 0.39
CA ARG A 107 -10.22 20.25 -0.51
C ARG A 107 -8.90 19.81 0.13
N ARG A 108 -8.63 20.28 1.37
CA ARG A 108 -7.43 19.87 2.12
C ARG A 108 -7.39 18.37 2.40
N MET A 109 -8.53 17.77 2.76
CA MET A 109 -8.61 16.33 3.00
C MET A 109 -8.40 15.51 1.73
N GLU A 110 -8.85 16.00 0.57
CA GLU A 110 -8.59 15.34 -0.71
C GLU A 110 -7.14 15.43 -1.15
N GLU A 111 -6.45 16.54 -0.88
CA GLU A 111 -5.00 16.66 -1.07
C GLU A 111 -4.25 15.69 -0.16
N ALA A 112 -4.54 15.69 1.14
CA ALA A 112 -3.93 14.76 2.09
C ALA A 112 -4.17 13.29 1.69
N ARG A 113 -5.36 12.96 1.19
CA ARG A 113 -5.67 11.62 0.66
C ARG A 113 -4.76 11.26 -0.52
N ARG A 114 -4.57 12.18 -1.47
CA ARG A 114 -3.67 11.96 -2.62
C ARG A 114 -2.22 11.78 -2.16
N ASP A 115 -1.75 12.60 -1.23
CA ASP A 115 -0.38 12.53 -0.71
C ASP A 115 -0.12 11.19 -0.03
N VAL A 116 -1.05 10.72 0.81
CA VAL A 116 -0.95 9.40 1.45
C VAL A 116 -0.94 8.29 0.41
N GLN A 117 -1.81 8.34 -0.60
CA GLN A 117 -1.84 7.33 -1.67
C GLN A 117 -0.55 7.32 -2.50
N GLY A 118 0.01 8.49 -2.80
CA GLY A 118 1.30 8.63 -3.47
C GLY A 118 2.43 8.02 -2.65
N SER A 119 2.54 8.45 -1.39
CA SER A 119 3.55 7.94 -0.44
C SER A 119 3.47 6.43 -0.24
N MET A 120 2.26 5.86 -0.10
CA MET A 120 2.07 4.41 -0.02
C MET A 120 2.56 3.68 -1.28
N THR A 121 2.32 4.25 -2.45
CA THR A 121 2.75 3.67 -3.73
C THR A 121 4.26 3.69 -3.85
N ASP A 122 4.88 4.82 -3.50
CA ASP A 122 6.34 4.99 -3.51
C ASP A 122 7.03 4.06 -2.52
N GLU A 123 6.52 3.97 -1.29
CA GLU A 123 7.10 3.09 -0.28
C GLU A 123 6.95 1.62 -0.66
N LYS A 124 5.79 1.22 -1.24
CA LYS A 124 5.60 -0.13 -1.78
C LYS A 124 6.60 -0.46 -2.89
N ALA A 125 6.85 0.49 -3.80
CA ALA A 125 7.85 0.32 -4.85
C ALA A 125 9.26 0.21 -4.26
N SER A 126 9.59 1.07 -3.30
CA SER A 126 10.88 1.10 -2.59
C SER A 126 11.16 -0.21 -1.86
N ILE A 127 10.19 -0.72 -1.10
CA ILE A 127 10.24 -2.05 -0.46
C ILE A 127 10.48 -3.12 -1.52
N SER A 128 9.69 -3.14 -2.59
CA SER A 128 9.81 -4.14 -3.66
C SER A 128 11.20 -4.15 -4.30
N VAL A 129 11.78 -2.97 -4.58
CA VAL A 129 13.14 -2.83 -5.12
C VAL A 129 14.18 -3.38 -4.15
N ARG A 130 14.09 -3.07 -2.85
CA ARG A 130 15.02 -3.58 -1.83
C ARG A 130 14.98 -5.10 -1.74
N PHE A 131 13.79 -5.71 -1.77
CA PHE A 131 13.64 -7.17 -1.75
C PHE A 131 14.12 -7.82 -3.05
N THR A 132 13.90 -7.20 -4.20
CA THR A 132 14.46 -7.69 -5.47
C THR A 132 15.99 -7.66 -5.47
N ARG A 133 16.59 -6.58 -4.96
CA ARG A 133 18.05 -6.49 -4.81
C ARG A 133 18.59 -7.55 -3.84
N ALA A 134 17.90 -7.78 -2.72
CA ALA A 134 18.30 -8.80 -1.75
C ALA A 134 18.27 -10.21 -2.35
N ARG A 135 17.21 -10.54 -3.11
CA ARG A 135 17.13 -11.82 -3.83
C ARG A 135 18.26 -11.99 -4.84
N ALA A 136 18.50 -10.98 -5.69
CA ALA A 136 19.60 -11.03 -6.65
C ALA A 136 20.98 -11.21 -5.99
N ALA A 137 21.22 -10.57 -4.83
CA ALA A 137 22.45 -10.76 -4.08
C ALA A 137 22.59 -12.19 -3.52
N LEU A 138 21.49 -12.77 -3.03
CA LEU A 138 21.46 -14.15 -2.58
C LEU A 138 21.70 -15.13 -3.74
N ASP A 139 21.10 -14.91 -4.91
CA ASP A 139 21.29 -15.74 -6.10
C ASP A 139 22.77 -15.76 -6.53
N VAL A 140 23.45 -14.61 -6.46
CA VAL A 140 24.89 -14.48 -6.75
C VAL A 140 25.72 -15.26 -5.74
N GLU A 141 25.44 -15.12 -4.44
CA GLU A 141 26.17 -15.82 -3.38
C GLU A 141 25.96 -17.34 -3.44
N GLU A 142 24.73 -17.79 -3.71
CA GLU A 142 24.40 -19.20 -3.93
C GLU A 142 25.19 -19.76 -5.11
N THR A 143 25.15 -19.07 -6.26
CA THR A 143 25.88 -19.49 -7.46
C THR A 143 27.38 -19.58 -7.18
N ALA A 144 27.96 -18.59 -6.50
CA ALA A 144 29.38 -18.58 -6.17
C ALA A 144 29.76 -19.71 -5.19
N ALA A 145 28.90 -20.02 -4.22
CA ALA A 145 29.11 -21.12 -3.28
C ALA A 145 29.07 -22.49 -3.97
N LEU A 146 28.10 -22.71 -4.87
CA LEU A 146 27.99 -23.93 -5.66
C LEU A 146 29.21 -24.12 -6.57
N GLN A 147 29.65 -23.06 -7.26
CA GLN A 147 30.85 -23.12 -8.10
C GLN A 147 32.12 -23.48 -7.30
N LYS A 148 32.29 -22.91 -6.10
CA LYS A 148 33.43 -23.26 -5.21
C LYS A 148 33.38 -24.72 -4.79
N LEU A 149 32.20 -25.24 -4.49
CA LEU A 149 32.00 -26.65 -4.12
C LEU A 149 32.35 -27.57 -5.29
N GLU A 150 31.83 -27.27 -6.49
CA GLU A 150 32.13 -28.02 -7.71
C GLU A 150 33.62 -28.03 -8.03
N GLN A 151 34.27 -26.85 -7.99
CA GLN A 151 35.71 -26.73 -8.21
C GLN A 151 36.49 -27.63 -7.24
N LYS A 152 36.17 -27.56 -5.94
CA LYS A 152 36.84 -28.39 -4.94
C LYS A 152 36.60 -29.88 -5.16
N GLY A 153 35.39 -30.25 -5.56
CA GLY A 153 35.05 -31.61 -5.95
C GLY A 153 35.88 -32.12 -7.12
N CYS A 154 35.99 -31.34 -8.20
CA CYS A 154 36.81 -31.68 -9.37
C CYS A 154 38.30 -31.83 -9.02
N GLU A 155 38.85 -30.97 -8.16
CA GLU A 155 40.24 -31.07 -7.71
C GLU A 155 40.51 -32.39 -6.98
N LEU A 156 39.62 -32.76 -6.04
CA LEU A 156 39.74 -34.01 -5.28
C LEU A 156 39.58 -35.25 -6.18
N LEU A 157 38.60 -35.23 -7.08
CA LEU A 157 38.39 -36.32 -8.04
C LEU A 157 39.60 -36.51 -8.96
N SER A 158 40.16 -35.42 -9.50
CA SER A 158 41.35 -35.49 -10.35
C SER A 158 42.56 -36.10 -9.62
N GLN A 159 42.73 -35.79 -8.34
CA GLN A 159 43.80 -36.39 -7.53
C GLN A 159 43.59 -37.90 -7.33
N ILE A 160 42.34 -38.31 -7.08
CA ILE A 160 41.98 -39.73 -6.93
C ILE A 160 42.22 -40.47 -8.25
N GLU A 161 41.76 -39.92 -9.38
CA GLU A 161 41.95 -40.51 -10.71
C GLU A 161 43.44 -40.70 -11.05
N LYS A 162 44.29 -39.72 -10.75
CA LYS A 162 45.74 -39.82 -10.92
C LYS A 162 46.34 -40.96 -10.10
N LYS A 163 45.91 -41.14 -8.85
CA LYS A 163 46.33 -42.26 -7.99
C LYS A 163 45.85 -43.59 -8.58
N ILE A 164 44.57 -43.71 -8.97
CA ILE A 164 44.03 -44.92 -9.59
C ILE A 164 44.85 -45.30 -10.83
N ALA A 165 45.12 -44.36 -11.73
CA ALA A 165 45.90 -44.60 -12.94
C ALA A 165 47.37 -45.00 -12.65
N HIS A 166 47.96 -44.47 -11.58
CA HIS A 166 49.29 -44.89 -11.12
C HIS A 166 49.29 -46.36 -10.68
N TYR A 167 48.37 -46.76 -9.81
CA TYR A 167 48.33 -48.13 -9.29
C TYR A 167 47.81 -49.14 -10.30
N GLN A 168 46.96 -48.77 -11.25
CA GLN A 168 46.61 -49.65 -12.38
C GLN A 168 47.84 -50.00 -13.22
N ARG A 169 48.77 -49.04 -13.42
CA ARG A 169 50.04 -49.33 -14.09
C ARG A 169 50.92 -50.23 -13.25
N GLU A 170 51.05 -49.96 -11.95
CA GLU A 170 51.84 -50.79 -11.04
C GLU A 170 51.32 -52.23 -10.97
N ILE A 171 49.99 -52.43 -10.88
CA ILE A 171 49.37 -53.76 -10.97
C ILE A 171 49.73 -54.45 -12.28
N SER A 172 49.66 -53.75 -13.41
CA SER A 172 50.00 -54.32 -14.72
C SER A 172 51.47 -54.72 -14.80
N GLU A 173 52.37 -53.91 -14.27
CA GLU A 173 53.81 -54.19 -14.20
C GLU A 173 54.11 -55.40 -13.29
N LEU A 174 53.46 -55.47 -12.12
CA LEU A 174 53.56 -56.59 -11.18
C LEU A 174 53.00 -57.89 -11.77
N GLN A 175 51.88 -57.83 -12.48
CA GLN A 175 51.32 -58.99 -13.20
C GLN A 175 52.29 -59.49 -14.26
N ALA A 176 52.88 -58.58 -15.05
CA ALA A 176 53.86 -58.94 -16.07
C ALA A 176 55.14 -59.53 -15.45
N ALA A 177 55.60 -59.00 -14.31
CA ALA A 177 56.71 -59.55 -13.54
C ALA A 177 56.41 -60.95 -13.02
N ALA A 178 55.21 -61.16 -12.46
CA ALA A 178 54.76 -62.48 -11.99
C ALA A 178 54.74 -63.50 -13.13
N THR A 179 54.22 -63.15 -14.31
CA THR A 179 54.24 -64.03 -15.50
C THR A 179 55.67 -64.38 -15.93
N ARG A 180 56.60 -63.42 -15.94
CA ARG A 180 58.01 -63.68 -16.29
C ARG A 180 58.70 -64.59 -15.27
N LEU A 181 58.48 -64.37 -13.98
CA LEU A 181 59.00 -65.23 -12.91
C LEU A 181 58.43 -66.65 -12.99
N GLN A 182 57.14 -66.79 -13.29
CA GLN A 182 56.52 -68.10 -13.52
C GLN A 182 57.13 -68.84 -14.72
N ALA A 183 57.42 -68.13 -15.81
CA ALA A 183 58.09 -68.71 -16.98
C ALA A 183 59.53 -69.15 -16.64
N LEU A 184 60.29 -68.31 -15.92
CA LEU A 184 61.63 -68.66 -15.44
C LEU A 184 61.63 -69.89 -14.52
N ALA A 185 60.61 -70.05 -13.67
CA ALA A 185 60.50 -71.22 -12.80
C ALA A 185 60.36 -72.56 -13.56
N GLN A 186 59.97 -72.52 -14.84
CA GLN A 186 59.88 -73.69 -15.71
C GLN A 186 61.14 -73.88 -16.59
N GLU A 187 62.10 -72.95 -16.54
CA GLU A 187 63.33 -73.01 -17.33
C GLU A 187 64.26 -74.10 -16.81
N ARG A 188 64.81 -74.91 -17.72
CA ARG A 188 65.70 -76.03 -17.39
C ARG A 188 67.17 -75.69 -17.63
N ASP A 189 67.46 -74.74 -18.51
CA ASP A 189 68.83 -74.27 -18.73
C ASP A 189 69.27 -73.36 -17.58
N SER A 190 70.31 -73.79 -16.85
CA SER A 190 70.75 -73.10 -15.64
C SER A 190 71.36 -71.72 -15.92
N LEU A 191 71.96 -71.52 -17.09
CA LEU A 191 72.54 -70.23 -17.47
C LEU A 191 71.42 -69.22 -17.81
N ALA A 192 70.46 -69.63 -18.64
CA ALA A 192 69.30 -68.83 -19.01
C ALA A 192 68.44 -68.47 -17.78
N PHE A 193 68.23 -69.41 -16.86
CA PHE A 193 67.54 -69.15 -15.59
C PHE A 193 68.23 -68.04 -14.78
N LEU A 194 69.54 -68.18 -14.54
CA LEU A 194 70.29 -67.23 -13.71
C LEU A 194 70.38 -65.84 -14.37
N GLN A 195 70.55 -65.80 -15.69
CA GLN A 195 70.56 -64.55 -16.46
C GLN A 195 69.18 -63.85 -16.38
N GLY A 196 68.09 -64.58 -16.66
CA GLY A 196 66.74 -64.02 -16.63
C GLY A 196 66.29 -63.61 -15.21
N HIS A 197 66.68 -64.38 -14.19
CA HIS A 197 66.40 -64.01 -12.79
C HIS A 197 67.13 -62.71 -12.41
N LEU A 198 68.42 -62.57 -12.77
CA LEU A 198 69.18 -61.34 -12.53
C LEU A 198 68.55 -60.11 -13.20
N GLU A 199 68.06 -60.27 -14.43
CA GLU A 199 67.34 -59.22 -15.16
C GLU A 199 66.03 -58.84 -14.47
N GLU A 200 65.26 -59.81 -14.00
CA GLU A 200 63.98 -59.54 -13.34
C GLU A 200 64.17 -58.92 -11.95
N THR A 201 65.19 -59.34 -11.18
CA THR A 201 65.55 -58.70 -9.91
C THR A 201 65.94 -57.23 -10.10
N ARG A 202 66.64 -56.90 -11.20
CA ARG A 202 66.97 -55.51 -11.55
C ARG A 202 65.73 -54.68 -11.90
N ARG A 203 64.71 -55.29 -12.51
CA ARG A 203 63.44 -54.63 -12.86
C ARG A 203 62.54 -54.42 -11.63
N THR A 204 62.40 -55.44 -10.79
CA THR A 204 61.47 -55.47 -9.65
C THR A 204 62.01 -54.77 -8.40
N GLY A 205 63.33 -54.59 -8.26
CA GLY A 205 63.94 -53.84 -7.16
C GLY A 205 63.52 -52.36 -7.05
N ARG A 206 62.78 -51.83 -8.03
CA ARG A 206 62.19 -50.48 -8.01
C ARG A 206 60.73 -50.44 -7.51
N VAL A 207 60.07 -51.58 -7.33
CA VAL A 207 58.64 -51.67 -7.00
C VAL A 207 58.49 -52.05 -5.52
N THR A 208 58.70 -51.08 -4.62
CA THR A 208 58.50 -51.27 -3.17
C THR A 208 57.74 -50.11 -2.54
N ALA A 209 56.81 -49.49 -3.27
CA ALA A 209 55.93 -48.48 -2.70
C ALA A 209 54.74 -49.16 -1.99
N ALA A 210 54.39 -48.65 -0.80
CA ALA A 210 53.20 -49.09 -0.09
C ALA A 210 51.91 -48.75 -0.89
N PRO A 211 50.85 -49.56 -0.80
CA PRO A 211 49.58 -49.29 -1.46
C PRO A 211 48.98 -47.96 -0.96
N PRO A 212 48.16 -47.28 -1.79
CA PRO A 212 47.61 -45.99 -1.41
C PRO A 212 46.56 -46.17 -0.33
N SER A 213 46.56 -45.28 0.66
CA SER A 213 45.40 -45.08 1.51
C SER A 213 44.31 -44.34 0.74
N ALA A 214 43.05 -44.72 0.97
CA ALA A 214 41.88 -43.97 0.51
C ALA A 214 41.96 -42.48 0.96
N PRO A 215 41.24 -41.57 0.30
CA PRO A 215 41.13 -40.18 0.75
C PRO A 215 40.79 -40.13 2.24
N SER A 216 41.47 -39.26 2.99
CA SER A 216 41.26 -39.18 4.43
C SER A 216 39.85 -38.68 4.74
N GLN A 217 39.33 -38.97 5.94
CA GLN A 217 38.08 -38.34 6.40
C GLN A 217 38.17 -36.81 6.42
N GLU A 218 39.38 -36.23 6.52
CA GLU A 218 39.65 -34.79 6.43
C GLU A 218 39.36 -34.22 5.03
N ASP A 219 39.73 -34.93 3.96
CA ASP A 219 39.47 -34.47 2.58
C ASP A 219 37.96 -34.39 2.30
N ILE A 220 37.20 -35.37 2.79
CA ILE A 220 35.73 -35.41 2.66
C ILE A 220 35.08 -34.37 3.60
N ALA A 221 35.64 -34.16 4.79
CA ALA A 221 35.16 -33.13 5.72
C ALA A 221 35.37 -31.72 5.17
N SER A 222 36.42 -31.48 4.36
CA SER A 222 36.70 -30.17 3.76
C SER A 222 35.57 -29.66 2.83
N LEU A 223 34.82 -30.56 2.20
CA LEU A 223 33.62 -30.21 1.42
C LEU A 223 32.45 -29.75 2.31
N LYS A 224 32.33 -30.31 3.52
CA LYS A 224 31.27 -29.94 4.50
C LYS A 224 31.53 -28.58 5.17
N VAL A 225 32.78 -28.13 5.21
CA VAL A 225 33.15 -26.81 5.75
C VAL A 225 32.58 -25.67 4.89
N LEU A 226 32.51 -25.85 3.57
CA LEU A 226 31.89 -24.88 2.65
C LEU A 226 30.40 -24.69 2.93
N GLN A 227 29.67 -25.78 3.17
CA GLN A 227 28.24 -25.73 3.56
C GLN A 227 28.04 -24.96 4.88
N THR A 228 28.90 -25.19 5.87
CA THR A 228 28.83 -24.50 7.18
C THR A 228 29.07 -23.00 7.05
N THR A 229 29.93 -22.59 6.12
CA THR A 229 30.25 -21.19 5.83
C THR A 229 29.05 -20.47 5.19
N VAL A 230 28.38 -21.11 4.22
CA VAL A 230 27.17 -20.57 3.57
C VAL A 230 26.04 -20.37 4.58
N VAL A 231 25.80 -21.35 5.46
CA VAL A 231 24.78 -21.25 6.51
C VAL A 231 25.06 -20.09 7.47
N LYS A 232 26.33 -19.83 7.79
CA LYS A 232 26.73 -18.70 8.63
C LYS A 232 26.49 -17.36 7.93
N LEU A 233 26.86 -17.24 6.66
CA LEU A 233 26.63 -16.03 5.84
C LEU A 233 25.14 -15.71 5.70
N LEU A 234 24.30 -16.72 5.44
CA LEU A 234 22.85 -16.55 5.40
C LEU A 234 22.31 -16.09 6.76
N ARG A 235 22.77 -16.70 7.86
CA ARG A 235 22.38 -16.28 9.21
C ARG A 235 22.76 -14.82 9.47
N GLU A 236 23.96 -14.38 9.10
CA GLU A 236 24.39 -12.99 9.24
C GLU A 236 23.56 -12.05 8.37
N PHE A 237 23.31 -12.40 7.11
CA PHE A 237 22.46 -11.63 6.19
C PHE A 237 21.04 -11.40 6.75
N PHE A 238 20.47 -12.41 7.41
CA PHE A 238 19.14 -12.30 8.03
C PHE A 238 19.15 -11.77 9.48
N SER A 239 20.28 -11.87 10.21
CA SER A 239 20.39 -11.40 11.61
C SER A 239 20.59 -9.89 11.74
N VAL A 240 20.98 -9.20 10.67
CA VAL A 240 21.11 -7.72 10.64
C VAL A 240 19.75 -6.99 10.81
N LYS A 241 18.62 -7.70 10.96
CA LYS A 241 17.27 -7.12 11.08
C LYS A 241 16.64 -7.11 12.49
N HIS A 242 17.37 -7.41 13.56
CA HIS A 242 16.83 -7.34 14.94
C HIS A 242 17.65 -6.48 15.92
N GLY A 243 18.47 -5.54 15.43
CA GLY A 243 19.18 -4.55 16.26
C GLY A 243 18.57 -3.17 16.13
#